data_AF-A0A2E0D4D6-F1
#
_entry.id   AF-A0A2E0D4D6-F1
#
_cell.length_a   1.000
_cell.length_b   1.000
_cell.length_c   1.000
_cell.angle_alpha   90.00
_cell.angle_beta   90.00
_cell.angle_gamma   90.00
#
_symmetry.space_group_name_H-M   'P 1'
#
loop_
_entity.id
_entity.type
_entity.pdbx_description
1 polymer ?
#
loop_
_entity_poly.entity_id
_entity_poly.type
_entity_poly.pdbx_seq_one_letter_code
_entity_poly.pdbx_strand_id
1 'polypeptide(L)'
;MKTLKYLSFGGKKIIINGNYLRYKDFDESYKAIHLSKITSLNIDKNNLANGKLIWAFLSFLLSLIIWFFLFESIFNTLLSTLSFLCATFFLLDYFVKSNYMKLAIRTNRDLISIEFPKNKMILVRKFINNIKEITKEKS
;
A
#
# COMPACT_ATOMS: atom_id res chain seq x y z
N MET A 1 -4.08 -14.56 26.07
CA MET A 1 -3.82 -14.30 24.63
C MET A 1 -2.53 -13.51 24.49
N LYS A 2 -1.59 -13.87 23.60
CA LYS A 2 -0.35 -13.09 23.40
C LYS A 2 -0.68 -11.73 22.78
N THR A 3 -0.31 -10.63 23.45
CA THR A 3 -0.50 -9.26 22.96
C THR A 3 0.39 -9.01 21.75
N LEU A 4 -0.22 -8.62 20.64
CA LEU A 4 0.50 -8.34 19.39
C LEU A 4 1.05 -6.91 19.49
N LYS A 5 2.35 -6.80 19.78
CA LYS A 5 3.01 -5.52 20.07
C LYS A 5 3.58 -4.82 18.85
N TYR A 6 3.61 -5.46 17.67
CA TYR A 6 4.19 -4.85 16.47
C TYR A 6 3.54 -5.35 15.16
N LEU A 7 3.64 -4.53 14.13
CA LEU A 7 3.38 -4.86 12.73
C LEU A 7 4.62 -4.52 11.90
N SER A 8 4.98 -5.39 10.96
CA SER A 8 6.11 -5.16 10.05
C SER A 8 5.72 -5.64 8.66
N PHE A 9 5.66 -4.72 7.70
CA PHE A 9 5.30 -5.00 6.31
C PHE A 9 6.09 -4.10 5.38
N GLY A 10 6.64 -4.69 4.32
CA GLY A 10 7.37 -3.97 3.26
C GLY A 10 8.30 -2.90 3.82
N GLY A 11 9.31 -3.30 4.61
CA GLY A 11 10.31 -2.40 5.21
C GLY A 11 9.83 -1.43 6.30
N LYS A 12 8.52 -1.21 6.43
CA LYS A 12 7.95 -0.38 7.49
C LYS A 12 7.64 -1.22 8.73
N LYS A 13 7.97 -0.68 9.90
CA LYS A 13 7.70 -1.34 11.19
C LYS A 13 7.03 -0.37 12.17
N ILE A 14 5.92 -0.80 12.75
CA ILE A 14 5.22 -0.10 13.83
C ILE A 14 5.24 -0.98 15.08
N ILE A 15 5.61 -0.39 16.22
CA ILE A 15 5.73 -1.07 17.50
C ILE A 15 5.01 -0.25 18.57
N ILE A 16 4.22 -0.92 19.40
CA ILE A 16 3.67 -0.34 20.62
C ILE A 16 4.70 -0.56 21.75
N ASN A 17 5.21 0.53 22.31
CA ASN A 17 6.11 0.51 23.45
C ASN A 17 5.60 1.46 24.53
N GLY A 18 5.01 0.89 25.60
CA GLY A 18 4.30 1.66 26.61
C GLY A 18 3.17 2.48 26.00
N ASN A 19 3.17 3.80 26.25
CA ASN A 19 2.17 4.73 25.72
C ASN A 19 2.53 5.31 24.35
N TYR A 20 3.57 4.78 23.70
CA TYR A 20 4.07 5.31 22.44
C TYR A 20 3.96 4.28 21.33
N LEU A 21 3.48 4.75 20.18
CA LEU A 21 3.59 4.09 18.90
C LEU A 21 4.91 4.53 18.25
N ARG A 22 5.87 3.62 18.14
CA ARG A 22 7.13 3.86 17.43
C ARG A 22 7.00 3.35 16.00
N TYR A 23 7.33 4.19 15.03
CA TYR A 23 7.37 3.80 13.63
C TYR A 23 8.74 4.03 13.02
N LYS A 24 9.12 3.14 12.11
CA LYS A 24 10.31 3.23 11.28
C LYS A 24 9.90 3.05 9.82
N ASP A 25 10.26 4.02 8.99
CA ASP A 25 10.23 3.90 7.54
C ASP A 25 11.61 3.46 7.02
N PHE A 26 11.69 2.99 5.77
CA PHE A 26 12.85 2.28 5.21
C PHE A 26 14.22 2.90 5.57
N ASP A 27 14.35 4.24 5.55
CA ASP A 27 15.60 4.96 5.81
C ASP A 27 15.50 6.04 6.91
N GLU A 28 14.38 6.12 7.64
CA GLU A 28 14.21 7.14 8.69
C GLU A 28 14.57 6.62 10.10
N SER A 29 15.06 7.54 10.94
CA SER A 29 15.15 7.34 12.38
C SER A 29 13.77 7.05 12.98
N TYR A 30 13.72 6.24 14.04
CA TYR A 30 12.47 5.95 14.75
C TYR A 30 11.74 7.23 15.17
N LYS A 31 10.54 7.43 14.65
CA LYS A 31 9.63 8.48 15.11
C LYS A 31 8.64 7.88 16.10
N ALA A 32 8.36 8.61 17.17
CA ALA A 32 7.51 8.15 18.27
C ALA A 32 6.29 9.07 18.42
N ILE A 33 5.11 8.48 18.46
CA ILE A 33 3.84 9.18 18.63
C ILE A 33 3.17 8.67 19.90
N HIS A 34 2.75 9.57 20.77
CA HIS A 34 1.97 9.18 21.94
C HIS A 34 0.58 8.68 21.51
N LEU A 35 0.13 7.55 22.06
CA LEU A 35 -1.12 6.89 21.63
C LEU A 35 -2.36 7.79 21.78
N SER A 36 -2.40 8.67 22.78
CA SER A 36 -3.49 9.63 22.97
C SER A 36 -3.61 10.69 21.87
N LYS A 37 -2.55 10.89 21.05
CA LYS A 37 -2.57 11.83 19.93
C LYS A 37 -3.13 11.22 18.65
N ILE A 38 -3.46 9.93 18.66
CA ILE A 38 -4.08 9.23 17.53
C ILE A 38 -5.55 9.66 17.49
N THR A 39 -5.94 10.31 16.39
CA THR A 39 -7.32 10.76 16.17
C THR A 39 -8.15 9.71 15.45
N SER A 40 -7.54 8.95 14.52
CA SER A 40 -8.25 7.88 13.82
C SER A 40 -7.34 6.73 13.37
N LEU A 41 -7.91 5.54 13.34
CA LEU A 41 -7.29 4.31 12.83
C LEU A 41 -8.21 3.70 11.78
N ASN A 42 -7.84 3.83 10.50
CA ASN A 42 -8.65 3.35 9.39
C ASN A 42 -7.90 2.31 8.56
N ILE A 43 -8.65 1.37 8.01
CA ILE A 43 -8.14 0.39 7.04
C ILE A 43 -8.81 0.70 5.71
N ASP A 44 -8.03 1.21 4.77
CA ASP A 44 -8.47 1.62 3.45
C ASP A 44 -8.04 0.59 2.39
N LYS A 45 -8.81 0.49 1.31
CA LYS A 45 -8.35 -0.25 0.11
C LYS A 45 -7.20 0.53 -0.54
N ASN A 46 -6.21 -0.19 -1.06
CA ASN A 46 -5.11 0.47 -1.76
C ASN A 46 -5.56 0.90 -3.16
N ASN A 47 -6.08 2.12 -3.29
CA ASN A 47 -6.58 2.66 -4.56
C ASN A 47 -5.46 2.91 -5.60
N LEU A 48 -4.19 2.86 -5.19
CA LEU A 48 -3.02 3.02 -6.07
C LEU A 48 -2.96 1.90 -7.14
N ALA A 49 -3.57 0.74 -6.87
CA ALA A 49 -3.73 -0.33 -7.85
C ALA A 49 -4.57 0.13 -9.05
N ASN A 50 -5.65 0.89 -8.86
CA ASN A 50 -6.53 1.29 -9.98
C ASN A 50 -5.79 2.13 -11.03
N GLY A 51 -4.82 2.95 -10.61
CA GLY A 51 -3.96 3.69 -11.56
C GLY A 51 -3.16 2.76 -12.46
N LYS A 52 -2.66 1.64 -11.93
CA LYS A 52 -1.91 0.63 -12.71
C LYS A 52 -2.78 -0.04 -13.76
N LEU A 53 -4.05 -0.30 -13.44
CA LEU A 53 -5.00 -0.84 -14.41
C LEU A 53 -5.25 0.11 -15.58
N ILE A 54 -5.37 1.42 -15.31
CA ILE A 54 -5.52 2.45 -16.35
C ILE A 54 -4.31 2.46 -17.27
N TRP A 55 -3.10 2.45 -16.71
CA TRP A 55 -1.87 2.41 -17.50
C TRP A 55 -1.71 1.12 -18.32
N ALA A 56 -2.14 -0.02 -17.76
CA ALA A 56 -2.15 -1.28 -18.49
C ALA A 56 -3.09 -1.19 -19.71
N PHE A 57 -4.30 -0.68 -19.51
CA PHE A 57 -5.29 -0.54 -20.58
C PHE A 57 -4.82 0.44 -21.67
N LEU A 58 -4.27 1.59 -21.27
CA LEU A 58 -3.74 2.59 -22.21
C LEU A 58 -2.59 2.03 -23.05
N SER A 59 -1.65 1.33 -22.42
CA SER A 59 -0.48 0.73 -23.09
C SER A 59 -0.91 -0.39 -24.05
N PHE A 60 -1.90 -1.19 -23.66
CA PHE A 60 -2.46 -2.23 -24.51
C PHE A 60 -3.17 -1.64 -25.74
N LEU A 61 -4.00 -0.61 -25.52
CA LEU A 61 -4.71 0.08 -26.59
C LEU A 61 -3.73 0.76 -27.57
N LEU A 62 -2.65 1.35 -27.06
CA LEU A 62 -1.57 1.90 -27.87
C LEU A 62 -0.90 0.82 -28.74
N SER A 63 -0.59 -0.34 -28.17
CA SER A 63 -0.03 -1.48 -28.91
C SER A 63 -0.95 -1.93 -30.05
N LEU A 64 -2.27 -2.03 -29.79
CA LEU A 64 -3.25 -2.39 -30.82
C LEU A 64 -3.33 -1.33 -31.91
N ILE A 65 -3.33 -0.04 -31.57
CA ILE A 65 -3.35 1.03 -32.57
C ILE A 65 -2.11 0.94 -33.48
N ILE A 66 -0.93 0.75 -32.88
CA ILE A 66 0.31 0.64 -33.64
C ILE A 66 0.33 -0.61 -34.52
N TRP A 67 -0.21 -1.72 -34.04
CA TRP A 67 -0.26 -2.96 -34.81
C TRP A 67 -1.24 -2.89 -35.98
N PHE A 68 -2.43 -2.32 -35.78
CA PHE A 68 -3.51 -2.37 -36.77
C PHE A 68 -3.57 -1.18 -37.73
N PHE A 69 -3.21 0.03 -37.30
CA PHE A 69 -3.44 1.25 -38.08
C PHE A 69 -2.17 1.87 -38.67
N LEU A 70 -1.00 1.54 -38.13
CA LEU A 70 0.27 2.07 -38.61
C LEU A 70 0.90 1.09 -39.61
N PHE A 71 1.60 1.64 -40.60
CA PHE A 71 2.28 0.83 -41.62
C PHE A 71 3.30 -0.12 -40.99
N GLU A 72 3.41 -1.31 -41.55
CA GLU A 72 4.42 -2.28 -41.13
C GLU A 72 5.83 -1.70 -41.35
N SER A 73 6.50 -1.43 -40.25
CA SER A 73 7.90 -1.01 -40.22
C SER A 73 8.55 -1.57 -38.97
N ILE A 74 9.85 -1.86 -39.06
CA ILE A 74 10.63 -2.35 -37.91
C ILE A 74 10.44 -1.47 -36.67
N PHE A 75 10.37 -0.15 -36.87
CA PHE A 75 10.13 0.80 -35.79
C PHE A 75 8.74 0.65 -35.16
N ASN A 76 7.69 0.55 -35.98
CA ASN A 76 6.31 0.39 -35.47
C ASN A 76 6.13 -0.98 -34.80
N THR A 77 6.72 -2.04 -35.32
CA THR A 77 6.71 -3.36 -34.69
C THR A 77 7.41 -3.32 -33.32
N LEU A 78 8.55 -2.65 -33.20
CA LEU A 78 9.25 -2.46 -31.93
C LEU A 78 8.41 -1.64 -30.94
N LEU A 79 7.77 -0.56 -31.40
CA LEU A 79 6.97 0.30 -30.54
C LEU A 79 5.70 -0.42 -30.04
N SER A 80 5.05 -1.20 -30.91
CA SER A 80 3.90 -2.03 -30.53
C SER A 80 4.29 -3.08 -29.49
N THR A 81 5.39 -3.80 -29.70
CA THR A 81 5.86 -4.83 -28.76
C THR A 81 6.27 -4.23 -27.41
N LEU A 82 6.98 -3.10 -27.38
CA LEU A 82 7.30 -2.40 -26.13
C LEU A 82 6.04 -1.94 -25.40
N SER A 83 5.06 -1.40 -26.11
CA SER A 83 3.78 -0.97 -25.53
C SER A 83 3.03 -2.15 -24.92
N PHE A 84 3.04 -3.32 -25.58
CA PHE A 84 2.46 -4.55 -25.05
C PHE A 84 3.20 -5.05 -23.79
N LEU A 85 4.54 -5.00 -23.78
CA LEU A 85 5.33 -5.33 -22.61
C LEU A 85 5.04 -4.39 -21.43
N CYS A 86 4.89 -3.09 -21.68
CA CYS A 86 4.45 -2.14 -20.65
C CYS A 86 3.05 -2.50 -20.12
N ALA A 87 2.11 -2.85 -20.99
CA ALA A 87 0.77 -3.25 -20.60
C ALA A 87 0.79 -4.47 -19.66
N THR A 88 1.52 -5.51 -20.05
CA THR A 88 1.65 -6.73 -19.25
C THR A 88 2.33 -6.47 -17.91
N PHE A 89 3.37 -5.66 -17.87
CA PHE A 89 4.02 -5.26 -16.62
C PHE A 89 3.06 -4.53 -15.67
N PHE A 90 2.32 -3.53 -16.16
CA PHE A 90 1.35 -2.80 -15.34
C PHE A 90 0.19 -3.69 -14.87
N LEU A 91 -0.23 -4.65 -15.70
CA LEU A 91 -1.27 -5.62 -15.34
C LEU A 91 -0.80 -6.55 -14.21
N LEU A 92 0.44 -7.05 -14.29
CA LEU A 92 1.03 -7.87 -13.23
C LEU A 92 1.18 -7.07 -11.92
N ASP A 93 1.70 -5.83 -11.99
CA ASP A 93 1.82 -4.93 -10.83
C ASP A 93 0.44 -4.64 -10.20
N TYR A 94 -0.60 -4.49 -11.03
CA TYR A 94 -1.99 -4.37 -10.57
C TYR A 94 -2.45 -5.60 -9.77
N PHE A 95 -2.24 -6.82 -10.28
CA PHE A 95 -2.67 -8.02 -9.57
C PHE A 95 -1.93 -8.22 -8.25
N VAL A 96 -0.66 -7.85 -8.20
CA VAL A 96 0.12 -7.88 -6.94
C VAL A 96 -0.45 -6.85 -5.95
N LYS A 97 -0.63 -5.59 -6.37
CA LYS A 97 -1.01 -4.49 -5.45
C LYS A 97 -2.51 -4.41 -5.13
N SER A 98 -3.39 -4.91 -5.98
CA SER A 98 -4.85 -4.90 -5.76
C SER A 98 -5.27 -5.71 -4.52
N ASN A 99 -4.44 -6.67 -4.12
CA ASN A 99 -4.64 -7.47 -2.92
C ASN A 99 -4.08 -6.81 -1.65
N TYR A 100 -3.50 -5.61 -1.75
CA TYR A 100 -2.98 -4.87 -0.60
C TYR A 100 -4.03 -3.92 -0.05
N MET A 101 -3.93 -3.70 1.25
CA MET A 101 -4.73 -2.76 2.01
C MET A 101 -3.79 -1.83 2.76
N LYS A 102 -4.30 -0.67 3.15
CA LYS A 102 -3.52 0.38 3.80
C LYS A 102 -4.08 0.64 5.19
N LEU A 103 -3.26 0.46 6.21
CA LEU A 103 -3.53 0.95 7.55
C LEU A 103 -3.12 2.41 7.60
N ALA A 104 -4.06 3.29 7.89
CA ALA A 104 -3.83 4.72 8.08
C ALA A 104 -4.02 5.08 9.56
N ILE A 105 -2.96 5.56 10.19
CA ILE A 105 -2.95 6.07 11.55
C ILE A 105 -2.80 7.58 11.45
N ARG A 106 -3.89 8.30 11.74
CA ARG A 106 -3.89 9.77 11.73
C ARG A 106 -3.67 10.32 13.12
N THR A 107 -2.88 11.37 13.15
CA THR A 107 -2.74 12.27 14.29
C THR A 107 -3.04 13.69 13.83
N ASN A 108 -3.05 14.65 14.74
CA ASN A 108 -3.26 16.06 14.39
C ASN A 108 -2.18 16.66 13.47
N ARG A 109 -1.01 16.00 13.34
CA ARG A 109 0.13 16.54 12.57
C ARG A 109 0.62 15.57 11.49
N ASP A 110 0.59 14.27 11.78
CA ASP A 110 1.19 13.24 10.93
C ASP A 110 0.16 12.19 10.49
N LEU A 111 0.35 11.69 9.26
CA LEU A 111 -0.32 10.51 8.71
C LEU A 111 0.71 9.39 8.57
N ILE A 112 0.69 8.42 9.49
CA ILE A 112 1.47 7.19 9.32
C ILE A 112 0.64 6.23 8.49
N SER A 113 1.25 5.65 7.47
CA SER A 113 0.59 4.58 6.72
C SER A 113 1.48 3.38 6.45
N ILE A 114 0.88 2.20 6.58
CA ILE A 114 1.50 0.91 6.30
C ILE A 114 0.61 0.12 5.36
N GLU A 115 1.21 -0.37 4.28
CA GLU A 115 0.56 -1.28 3.35
C GLU A 115 0.77 -2.73 3.80
N PHE A 116 -0.27 -3.54 3.69
CA PHE A 116 -0.23 -4.95 4.08
C PHE A 116 -1.11 -5.79 3.15
N PRO A 117 -0.77 -7.07 2.92
CA PRO A 117 -1.59 -7.95 2.11
C PRO A 117 -2.90 -8.30 2.84
N LYS A 118 -4.01 -8.36 2.10
CA LYS A 118 -5.38 -8.58 2.64
C LYS A 118 -5.50 -9.82 3.53
N ASN A 119 -4.72 -10.87 3.26
CA ASN A 119 -4.68 -12.09 4.09
C ASN A 119 -4.18 -11.83 5.54
N LYS A 120 -3.47 -10.73 5.81
CA LYS A 120 -3.00 -10.32 7.15
C LYS A 120 -3.99 -9.42 7.89
N MET A 121 -5.19 -9.19 7.35
CA MET A 121 -6.25 -8.35 7.96
C MET A 121 -6.51 -8.67 9.44
N ILE A 122 -6.57 -9.95 9.81
CA ILE A 122 -6.86 -10.38 11.19
C ILE A 122 -5.78 -9.89 12.15
N LEU A 123 -4.51 -9.93 11.74
CA LEU A 123 -3.38 -9.46 12.56
C LEU A 123 -3.44 -7.94 12.74
N VAL A 124 -3.76 -7.21 11.67
CA VAL A 124 -3.90 -5.75 11.72
C VAL A 124 -5.08 -5.34 12.61
N ARG A 125 -6.22 -6.02 12.51
CA ARG A 125 -7.37 -5.77 13.40
C ARG A 125 -7.04 -6.03 14.87
N LYS A 126 -6.33 -7.14 15.17
CA LYS A 126 -5.85 -7.42 16.55
C LYS A 126 -4.93 -6.30 17.05
N PHE A 127 -4.03 -5.81 16.21
CA PHE A 127 -3.15 -4.70 16.56
C PHE A 127 -3.91 -3.40 16.86
N ILE A 128 -4.90 -3.04 16.03
CA ILE A 128 -5.78 -1.89 16.27
C ILE A 128 -6.54 -2.03 17.58
N ASN A 129 -7.09 -3.22 17.87
CA ASN A 129 -7.82 -3.46 19.12
C ASN A 129 -6.93 -3.27 20.34
N ASN A 130 -5.68 -3.77 20.30
CA ASN A 130 -4.73 -3.53 21.40
C ASN A 130 -4.47 -2.04 21.62
N ILE A 131 -4.35 -1.23 20.55
CA ILE A 131 -4.19 0.22 20.69
C ILE A 131 -5.41 0.82 21.40
N LYS A 132 -6.63 0.44 20.96
CA LYS A 132 -7.88 0.94 21.53
C LYS A 132 -8.04 0.59 23.01
N GLU A 133 -7.69 -0.63 23.39
CA GLU A 133 -7.71 -1.09 24.80
C GLU A 133 -6.78 -0.23 25.66
N ILE A 134 -5.53 -0.02 25.23
CA ILE A 134 -4.55 0.80 25.96
C ILE A 134 -5.01 2.26 26.11
N THR A 135 -5.71 2.81 25.11
CA THR A 135 -6.27 4.17 25.20
C THR A 135 -7.54 4.25 26.06
N LYS A 136 -8.35 3.18 26.13
CA LYS A 136 -9.59 3.15 26.92
C LYS A 136 -9.35 2.93 28.40
N GLU A 137 -8.34 2.14 28.79
CA GLU A 137 -7.96 1.96 30.20
C GLU A 137 -7.52 3.27 30.90
N LYS A 138 -7.45 4.39 30.16
CA LYS A 138 -6.94 5.68 30.64
C LYS A 138 -7.94 6.83 30.53
N SER A 139 -9.15 6.58 30.04
CA SER A 139 -10.27 7.54 30.07
C SER A 139 -11.16 7.25 31.27
#